data_AF-A0A2G9PNA1-F1
#
_entry.id   AF-A0A2G9PNA1-F1
#
_cell.length_a   1.000
_cell.length_b   1.000
_cell.length_c   1.000
_cell.angle_alpha   90.00
_cell.angle_beta   90.00
_cell.angle_gamma   90.00
#
_symmetry.space_group_name_H-M   'P 1'
#
loop_
_entity.id
_entity.type
_entity.pdbx_description
1 polymer ?
#
loop_
_entity_poly.entity_id
_entity_poly.type
_entity_poly.pdbx_seq_one_letter_code
_entity_poly.pdbx_strand_id
1 'polypeptide(L)'
;MLDTILQKASGIFIDGLSAVIIILIGVIIGRALGKVLNHFLSQVHLNKFILDEIKVGINLEDYLGTFVSYVCYAISILIALNTLNIMTPVFFMVVGGLMVLLLISLIVGIRDFFPNLFAGFKLMRGRSFKENERILFECMKL
;
A
#
# COMPACT_ATOMS: atom_id res chain seq x y z
N MET A 1 3.88 38.47 -26.60
CA MET A 1 4.69 37.27 -26.29
C MET A 1 5.19 37.28 -24.86
N LEU A 2 5.73 38.42 -24.37
CA LEU A 2 6.12 38.60 -22.97
C LEU A 2 4.94 38.46 -21.99
N ASP A 3 3.78 39.04 -22.32
CA ASP A 3 2.59 39.00 -21.46
C ASP A 3 2.04 37.57 -21.27
N THR A 4 2.12 36.75 -22.32
CA THR A 4 1.71 35.34 -22.27
C THR A 4 2.61 34.51 -21.36
N ILE A 5 3.92 34.80 -21.35
CA ILE A 5 4.87 34.13 -20.48
C ILE A 5 4.63 34.54 -19.02
N LEU A 6 4.43 35.84 -18.77
CA LEU A 6 4.12 36.36 -17.44
C LEU A 6 2.81 35.80 -16.89
N GLN A 7 1.76 35.71 -17.72
CA GLN A 7 0.47 35.16 -17.32
C GLN A 7 0.55 33.66 -16.94
N LYS A 8 1.32 32.87 -17.71
CA LYS A 8 1.55 31.45 -17.36
C LYS A 8 2.36 31.30 -16.08
N ALA A 9 3.39 32.12 -15.89
CA ALA A 9 4.22 32.09 -14.69
C ALA A 9 3.40 32.42 -13.43
N SER A 10 2.53 33.43 -13.49
CA SER A 10 1.64 33.76 -12.38
C SER A 10 0.64 32.64 -12.06
N GLY A 11 0.11 31.95 -13.09
CA GLY A 11 -0.81 30.82 -12.89
C GLY A 11 -0.17 29.69 -12.10
N ILE A 12 1.03 29.26 -12.51
CA ILE A 12 1.79 28.19 -11.84
C ILE A 12 2.07 28.55 -10.37
N PHE A 13 2.41 29.82 -10.09
CA PHE A 13 2.66 30.27 -8.72
C PHE A 13 1.40 30.22 -7.85
N ILE A 14 0.25 30.65 -8.38
CA ILE A 14 -1.05 30.62 -7.68
C ILE A 14 -1.49 29.18 -7.41
N ASP A 15 -1.34 28.29 -8.39
CA ASP A 15 -1.69 26.87 -8.24
C ASP A 15 -0.80 26.20 -7.20
N GLY A 16 0.51 26.53 -7.21
CA GLY A 16 1.48 26.10 -6.19
C GLY A 16 1.10 26.55 -4.79
N LEU A 17 0.80 27.84 -4.61
CA LEU A 17 0.40 28.38 -3.32
C LEU A 17 -0.90 27.73 -2.82
N SER A 18 -1.87 27.55 -3.72
CA SER A 18 -3.16 26.91 -3.43
C SER A 18 -2.96 25.47 -2.96
N ALA A 19 -2.10 24.70 -3.64
CA ALA A 19 -1.79 23.32 -3.25
C ALA A 19 -1.17 23.24 -1.85
N VAL A 20 -0.25 24.15 -1.50
CA VAL A 20 0.35 24.21 -0.15
C VAL A 20 -0.73 24.51 0.91
N ILE A 21 -1.61 25.47 0.65
CA ILE A 21 -2.70 25.82 1.57
C ILE A 21 -3.65 24.64 1.76
N ILE A 22 -4.03 23.95 0.68
CA ILE A 22 -4.91 22.77 0.72
C ILE A 22 -4.27 21.67 1.58
N ILE A 23 -2.98 21.39 1.40
CA ILE A 23 -2.27 20.39 2.22
C ILE A 23 -2.28 20.79 3.70
N LEU A 24 -1.98 22.05 4.02
CA LEU A 24 -1.98 22.52 5.41
C LEU A 24 -3.35 22.38 6.07
N ILE A 25 -4.42 22.83 5.39
CA ILE A 25 -5.79 22.70 5.88
C ILE A 25 -6.15 21.22 6.05
N GLY A 26 -5.83 20.41 5.04
CA GLY A 26 -6.07 18.98 5.04
C GLY A 26 -5.40 18.24 6.19
N VAL A 27 -4.16 18.61 6.53
CA VAL A 27 -3.44 18.06 7.68
C VAL A 27 -4.10 18.46 9.00
N ILE A 28 -4.52 19.73 9.13
CA ILE A 28 -5.22 20.20 10.33
C ILE A 28 -6.54 19.44 10.52
N ILE A 29 -7.36 19.37 9.46
CA ILE A 29 -8.64 18.66 9.48
C ILE A 29 -8.44 17.16 9.76
N GLY A 30 -7.49 16.51 9.09
CA GLY A 30 -7.21 15.10 9.28
C GLY A 30 -6.76 14.75 10.70
N ARG A 31 -5.96 15.63 11.34
CA ARG A 31 -5.60 15.50 12.76
C ARG A 31 -6.80 15.66 13.67
N ALA A 32 -7.65 16.66 13.40
CA ALA A 32 -8.84 16.92 14.20
C ALA A 32 -9.82 15.73 14.12
N LEU A 33 -10.12 15.26 12.91
CA LEU A 33 -11.02 14.13 12.67
C LEU A 33 -10.50 12.83 13.31
N GLY A 34 -9.21 12.53 13.19
CA GLY A 34 -8.64 11.33 13.82
C GLY A 34 -8.76 11.37 15.36
N LYS A 35 -8.51 12.53 15.97
CA LYS A 35 -8.70 12.71 17.42
C LYS A 35 -10.16 12.56 17.84
N VAL A 36 -11.08 13.18 17.10
CA VAL A 36 -12.53 13.09 17.36
C VAL A 36 -12.97 11.63 17.24
N LEU A 37 -12.55 10.93 16.19
CA LEU A 37 -12.89 9.53 15.99
C LEU A 37 -12.33 8.63 17.10
N ASN A 38 -11.07 8.81 17.49
CA ASN A 38 -10.50 8.09 18.64
C ASN A 38 -11.33 8.31 19.91
N HIS A 39 -11.73 9.56 20.15
CA HIS A 39 -12.56 9.88 21.30
C HIS A 39 -13.92 9.18 21.23
N PHE A 40 -14.60 9.19 20.08
CA PHE A 40 -15.85 8.46 19.90
C PHE A 40 -15.69 6.94 20.07
N LEU A 41 -14.66 6.35 19.47
CA LEU A 41 -14.38 4.91 19.55
C LEU A 41 -14.12 4.48 21.01
N SER A 42 -13.37 5.29 21.76
CA SER A 42 -13.10 5.06 23.19
C SER A 42 -14.36 5.12 24.06
N GLN A 43 -15.33 5.97 23.71
CA GLN A 43 -16.62 6.02 24.42
C GLN A 43 -17.46 4.77 24.19
N VAL A 44 -17.39 4.19 23.00
CA VAL A 44 -18.10 2.95 22.64
C VAL A 44 -17.47 1.72 23.28
N HIS A 45 -16.32 1.86 23.97
CA HIS A 45 -15.60 0.76 24.61
C HIS A 45 -15.34 -0.40 23.64
N LEU A 46 -15.04 -0.10 22.38
CA LEU A 46 -14.75 -1.12 21.36
C LEU A 46 -13.60 -2.02 21.79
N ASN A 47 -12.64 -1.47 22.54
CA ASN A 47 -11.55 -2.27 23.08
C ASN A 47 -12.03 -3.38 24.03
N LYS A 48 -13.09 -3.17 24.82
CA LYS A 48 -13.60 -4.19 25.76
C LYS A 48 -14.19 -5.39 25.01
N PHE A 49 -14.99 -5.14 23.97
CA PHE A 49 -15.57 -6.21 23.15
C PHE A 49 -14.50 -7.11 22.51
N ILE A 50 -13.39 -6.51 22.08
CA ILE A 50 -12.35 -7.21 21.33
C ILE A 50 -11.33 -7.87 22.26
N LEU A 51 -11.04 -7.26 23.40
CA LEU A 51 -10.22 -7.89 24.44
C LEU A 51 -10.88 -9.18 24.97
N ASP A 52 -12.22 -9.18 25.08
CA ASP A 52 -12.99 -10.33 25.56
C ASP A 52 -13.04 -11.48 24.52
N GLU A 53 -13.13 -11.19 23.22
CA GLU A 53 -13.19 -12.22 22.17
C GLU A 53 -11.83 -12.66 21.64
N ILE A 54 -10.84 -11.77 21.56
CA ILE A 54 -9.63 -11.99 20.77
C ILE A 54 -8.35 -12.07 21.65
N LYS A 55 -8.37 -11.65 22.93
CA LYS A 55 -7.18 -11.69 23.84
C LYS A 55 -5.89 -11.10 23.26
N VAL A 56 -5.99 -10.28 22.22
CA VAL A 56 -4.85 -9.61 21.61
C VAL A 56 -4.80 -8.20 22.16
N GLY A 57 -3.67 -7.81 22.74
CA GLY A 57 -3.44 -6.48 23.35
C GLY A 57 -3.30 -5.34 22.34
N ILE A 58 -4.09 -5.34 21.27
CA ILE A 58 -4.10 -4.30 20.23
C ILE A 58 -5.23 -3.30 20.55
N ASN A 59 -4.87 -2.04 20.75
CA ASN A 59 -5.83 -0.93 20.88
C ASN A 59 -6.38 -0.54 19.51
N LEU A 60 -7.42 -1.22 19.04
CA LEU A 60 -8.02 -0.95 17.72
C LEU A 60 -8.53 0.49 17.55
N GLU A 61 -8.90 1.13 18.66
CA GLU A 61 -9.33 2.52 18.69
C GLU A 61 -8.23 3.43 18.13
N ASP A 62 -7.00 3.31 18.65
CA ASP A 62 -5.85 4.10 18.21
C ASP A 62 -5.48 3.83 16.74
N TYR A 63 -5.58 2.56 16.31
CA TYR A 63 -5.33 2.19 14.91
C TYR A 63 -6.36 2.81 13.97
N LEU A 64 -7.64 2.81 14.34
CA LEU A 64 -8.71 3.35 13.52
C LEU A 64 -8.64 4.87 13.37
N GLY A 65 -8.41 5.64 14.42
CA GLY A 65 -8.25 7.10 14.25
C GLY A 65 -6.98 7.47 13.52
N THR A 66 -5.88 6.73 13.73
CA THR A 66 -4.66 6.91 12.94
C THR A 66 -4.89 6.61 11.46
N PHE A 67 -5.61 5.51 11.16
CA PHE A 67 -6.00 5.14 9.81
C PHE A 67 -6.84 6.24 9.15
N VAL A 68 -7.84 6.78 9.84
CA VAL A 68 -8.67 7.87 9.31
C VAL A 68 -7.87 9.16 9.10
N SER A 69 -6.96 9.52 10.00
CA SER A 69 -6.04 10.64 9.78
C SER A 69 -5.20 10.45 8.50
N TYR A 70 -4.66 9.25 8.26
CA TYR A 70 -3.91 8.97 7.04
C TYR A 70 -4.77 9.05 5.77
N VAL A 71 -6.01 8.57 5.82
CA VAL A 71 -6.96 8.71 4.71
C VAL A 71 -7.21 10.19 4.41
N CYS A 72 -7.45 11.03 5.42
CA CYS A 72 -7.62 12.47 5.23
C CYS A 72 -6.36 13.14 4.63
N TYR A 73 -5.16 12.75 5.07
CA TYR A 73 -3.93 13.28 4.48
C TYR A 73 -3.78 12.86 3.01
N ALA A 74 -4.06 11.60 2.69
CA ALA A 74 -4.02 11.10 1.33
C ALA A 74 -4.99 11.88 0.42
N ILE A 75 -6.25 12.06 0.85
CA ILE A 75 -7.24 12.86 0.11
C ILE A 75 -6.74 14.29 -0.11
N SER A 76 -6.16 14.91 0.91
CA SER A 76 -5.65 16.28 0.83
C SER A 76 -4.50 16.42 -0.17
N ILE A 77 -3.59 15.44 -0.18
CA ILE A 77 -2.49 15.35 -1.16
C ILE A 77 -3.06 15.16 -2.57
N LEU A 78 -4.06 14.29 -2.75
CA LEU A 78 -4.69 14.07 -4.06
C LEU A 78 -5.37 15.34 -4.60
N ILE A 79 -6.07 16.09 -3.74
CA ILE A 79 -6.69 17.36 -4.12
C ILE A 79 -5.61 18.37 -4.52
N ALA A 80 -4.52 18.49 -3.75
CA ALA A 80 -3.42 19.40 -4.06
C ALA A 80 -2.71 19.04 -5.37
N LEU A 81 -2.46 17.76 -5.63
CA LEU A 81 -1.91 17.26 -6.90
C LEU A 81 -2.84 17.58 -8.08
N ASN A 82 -4.16 17.51 -7.87
CA ASN A 82 -5.15 17.85 -8.88
C ASN A 82 -5.15 19.35 -9.19
N THR A 83 -5.02 20.22 -8.18
CA THR A 83 -4.87 21.68 -8.38
C THR A 83 -3.64 22.01 -9.22
N LEU A 84 -2.56 21.26 -9.06
CA LEU A 84 -1.33 21.42 -9.84
C LEU A 84 -1.41 20.82 -11.25
N ASN A 85 -2.51 20.14 -11.61
CA ASN A 85 -2.64 19.36 -12.86
C ASN A 85 -1.55 18.30 -13.07
N ILE A 86 -0.89 17.85 -11.99
CA ILE A 86 0.14 16.79 -12.02
C ILE A 86 -0.37 15.45 -11.44
N MET A 87 -1.65 15.38 -11.04
CA MET A 87 -2.25 14.16 -10.51
C MET A 87 -2.10 12.98 -11.48
N THR A 88 -2.45 13.17 -12.75
CA THR A 88 -2.38 12.13 -13.79
C THR A 88 -0.97 11.57 -14.01
N PRO A 89 0.08 12.37 -14.26
CA PRO A 89 1.43 11.84 -14.44
C PRO A 89 1.96 11.14 -13.18
N VAL A 90 1.70 11.67 -11.99
CA VAL A 90 2.11 11.04 -10.73
C VAL A 90 1.39 9.70 -10.53
N PHE A 91 0.08 9.65 -10.78
CA PHE A 91 -0.71 8.42 -10.69
C PHE A 91 -0.18 7.34 -11.64
N PHE A 92 0.10 7.68 -12.90
CA PHE A 92 0.68 6.72 -13.84
C PHE A 92 2.08 6.26 -13.43
N MET A 93 2.89 7.12 -12.83
CA MET A 93 4.21 6.73 -12.32
C MET A 93 4.10 5.69 -11.20
N VAL A 94 3.17 5.89 -10.26
CA VAL A 94 2.91 4.94 -9.15
C VAL A 94 2.37 3.62 -9.68
N VAL A 95 1.34 3.65 -10.53
CA VAL A 95 0.73 2.45 -11.11
C VAL A 95 1.73 1.69 -11.99
N GLY A 96 2.52 2.40 -12.80
CA GLY A 96 3.58 1.83 -13.62
C GLY A 96 4.66 1.15 -12.77
N GLY A 97 5.11 1.80 -11.70
CA GLY A 97 6.06 1.21 -10.75
C GLY A 97 5.53 -0.05 -10.08
N LEU A 98 4.27 -0.03 -9.63
CA LEU A 98 3.60 -1.19 -9.05
C LEU A 98 3.49 -2.34 -10.07
N MET A 99 3.16 -2.04 -11.32
CA MET A 99 3.11 -3.02 -12.41
C MET A 99 4.48 -3.67 -12.66
N VAL A 100 5.55 -2.89 -12.70
CA VAL A 100 6.92 -3.42 -12.85
C VAL A 100 7.26 -4.34 -11.68
N LEU A 101 6.94 -3.94 -10.45
CA LEU A 101 7.17 -4.76 -9.25
C LEU A 101 6.40 -6.08 -9.31
N LEU A 102 5.12 -6.05 -9.73
CA LEU A 102 4.32 -7.25 -9.94
C LEU A 102 4.91 -8.16 -11.02
N LEU A 103 5.37 -7.60 -12.14
CA LEU A 103 6.03 -8.38 -13.20
C LEU A 103 7.30 -9.04 -12.69
N ILE A 104 8.14 -8.34 -11.93
CA ILE A 104 9.35 -8.91 -11.33
C ILE A 104 8.98 -10.07 -10.39
N SER A 105 7.99 -9.85 -9.52
CA SER A 105 7.50 -10.88 -8.60
C SER A 105 7.01 -12.13 -9.35
N LEU A 106 6.27 -11.94 -10.44
CA LEU A 106 5.81 -13.04 -11.29
C LEU A 106 6.97 -13.77 -11.97
N ILE A 107 7.95 -13.06 -12.54
CA ILE A 107 9.11 -13.67 -13.19
C ILE A 107 9.91 -14.50 -12.18
N VAL A 108 10.15 -13.96 -10.99
CA VAL A 108 10.83 -14.67 -9.90
C VAL A 108 10.04 -15.92 -9.50
N GLY A 109 8.73 -15.80 -9.27
CA GLY A 109 7.89 -16.95 -8.91
C GLY A 109 7.85 -18.02 -9.99
N ILE A 110 7.76 -17.63 -11.26
CA ILE A 110 7.76 -18.55 -12.41
C ILE A 110 9.11 -19.26 -12.54
N ARG A 111 10.22 -18.56 -12.29
CA ARG A 111 11.57 -19.13 -12.35
C ARG A 111 11.73 -20.31 -11.39
N ASP A 112 11.14 -20.24 -10.21
CA ASP A 112 11.20 -21.33 -9.22
C ASP A 112 10.14 -22.41 -9.49
N PHE A 113 9.02 -22.03 -10.10
CA PHE A 113 7.94 -22.95 -10.45
C PHE A 113 8.34 -23.96 -11.54
N PHE A 114 9.01 -23.52 -12.59
CA PHE A 114 9.41 -24.40 -13.69
C PHE A 114 10.28 -25.60 -13.27
N PRO A 115 11.43 -25.44 -12.59
CA PRO A 115 12.28 -26.58 -12.23
C PRO A 115 11.56 -27.55 -11.29
N ASN A 116 10.74 -27.05 -10.36
CA ASN A 116 9.94 -27.89 -9.47
C ASN A 116 8.87 -28.68 -10.24
N LEU A 117 8.20 -28.04 -11.21
CA LEU A 117 7.22 -28.72 -12.06
C LEU A 117 7.88 -29.78 -12.95
N PHE A 118 9.03 -29.47 -13.55
CA PHE A 118 9.80 -30.43 -14.36
C PHE A 118 10.34 -31.58 -13.52
N ALA A 119 10.80 -31.33 -12.28
CA ALA A 119 11.22 -32.38 -11.36
C ALA A 119 10.05 -33.31 -11.02
N GLY A 120 8.88 -32.76 -10.68
CA GLY A 120 7.65 -33.53 -10.45
C GLY A 120 7.24 -34.36 -11.66
N PHE A 121 7.26 -33.79 -12.86
CA PHE A 121 6.91 -34.50 -14.09
C PHE A 121 7.91 -35.63 -14.40
N LYS A 122 9.21 -35.40 -14.16
CA LYS A 122 10.26 -36.41 -14.31
C LYS A 122 10.09 -37.55 -13.31
N LEU A 123 9.73 -37.25 -12.06
CA LEU A 123 9.44 -38.24 -11.01
C LEU A 123 8.18 -39.06 -11.33
N MET A 124 7.13 -38.46 -11.87
CA MET A 124 5.93 -39.20 -12.28
C MET A 124 6.19 -40.14 -13.47
N ARG A 125 7.00 -39.72 -14.44
CA ARG A 125 7.27 -40.51 -15.65
C ARG A 125 8.32 -41.60 -15.43
N GLY A 126 9.30 -41.35 -14.56
CA GLY A 126 10.23 -42.37 -14.09
C GLY A 126 9.58 -43.19 -12.98
N ARG A 127 9.13 -44.41 -13.26
CA ARG A 127 8.56 -45.36 -12.28
C ARG A 127 9.60 -45.86 -11.24
N SER A 128 10.41 -44.99 -10.68
CA SER A 128 11.54 -45.34 -9.79
C SER A 128 11.18 -45.39 -8.32
N PHE A 129 9.93 -45.10 -7.93
CA PHE A 129 9.50 -45.17 -6.54
C PHE A 129 8.24 -46.02 -6.44
N LYS A 130 8.30 -47.12 -5.69
CA LYS A 130 7.12 -47.90 -5.30
C LYS A 130 6.54 -47.32 -4.01
N GLU A 131 5.22 -47.38 -3.88
CA GLU A 131 4.57 -47.11 -2.60
C GLU A 131 5.22 -47.99 -1.51
N ASN A 132 5.57 -47.37 -0.37
CA ASN A 132 6.22 -47.99 0.79
C ASN A 132 7.76 -48.16 0.75
N GLU A 133 8.44 -47.55 -0.23
CA GLU A 133 9.91 -47.49 -0.28
C GLU A 133 10.46 -46.32 0.58
N ARG A 134 11.45 -46.59 1.46
CA ARG A 134 12.05 -45.54 2.31
C ARG A 134 13.13 -44.81 1.53
N ILE A 135 12.90 -43.53 1.25
CA ILE A 135 13.87 -42.66 0.57
C ILE A 135 14.64 -41.87 1.64
N LEU A 136 15.97 -42.00 1.64
CA LEU A 136 16.85 -41.16 2.46
C LEU A 136 17.13 -39.86 1.70
N PHE A 137 16.61 -38.74 2.22
CA PHE A 137 16.98 -37.42 1.72
C PHE A 137 18.36 -37.06 2.26
N GLU A 138 19.36 -37.05 1.39
CA GLU A 138 20.68 -36.56 1.74
C GLU A 138 20.61 -35.04 1.90
N CYS A 139 20.63 -34.59 3.16
CA CYS A 139 20.59 -33.17 3.49
C CYS A 139 21.91 -32.54 3.04
N MET A 140 21.87 -31.77 1.96
CA MET A 140 23.04 -31.03 1.48
C MET A 140 23.39 -29.96 2.51
N LYS A 141 24.61 -30.04 3.08
CA LYS A 141 25.15 -28.98 3.93
C LYS A 141 25.39 -27.75 3.05
N LEU A 142 24.60 -26.70 3.31
CA LEU A 142 24.80 -25.35 2.81
C LEU A 142 26.18 -24.80 3.22
#